data_AF-A0A1M6UKT0-F1
#
_entry.id   AF-A0A1M6UKT0-F1
#
_cell.length_a   1.000
_cell.length_b   1.000
_cell.length_c   1.000
_cell.angle_alpha   90.00
_cell.angle_beta   90.00
_cell.angle_gamma   90.00
#
_symmetry.space_group_name_H-M   'P 1'
#
loop_
_entity.id
_entity.type
_entity.pdbx_description
1 polymer ?
#
loop_
_entity_poly.entity_id
_entity_poly.type
_entity_poly.pdbx_seq_one_letter_code
_entity_poly.pdbx_strand_id
1 'polypeptide(L)'
;MLPVMPSRLSDIHAVPKDDGFSFDVPGCYRTAAFQELLARYPTALQLYARHVEARSYSKDYLQHVRQVVPRLVRWLGAELAADGRPGLCVQASALLSRLLEDLGIWNYVVAGGCVLSFVPANVRPRVFYLFDLQPLEVPHAWVVAPPFQVIDLTLRQQRYPGAEAKRIPRQVMSCRALQTSVVPEDVCTPALLKGLLLRGWRREQLLPNVFVQFWHFLKHFPARQVEMPGVTVKYIPARLLLPPWHAAWEAMPLINGKSFQQFRSKMAIVLARSRPA
;
A
#
# COMPACT_ATOMS: atom_id res chain seq x y z
N MET A 1 10.58 28.75 -15.13
CA MET A 1 10.36 27.40 -15.69
C MET A 1 10.65 26.39 -14.60
N LEU A 2 9.64 25.62 -14.17
CA LEU A 2 9.88 24.46 -13.31
C LEU A 2 10.58 23.38 -14.15
N PRO A 3 11.64 22.73 -13.65
CA PRO A 3 12.30 21.67 -14.40
C PRO A 3 11.36 20.48 -14.62
N VAL A 4 11.34 19.97 -15.85
CA VAL A 4 10.57 18.79 -16.25
C VAL A 4 11.19 17.56 -15.59
N MET A 5 10.38 16.84 -14.82
CA MET A 5 10.82 15.62 -14.13
C MET A 5 11.15 14.49 -15.13
N PRO A 6 12.17 13.67 -14.84
CA PRO A 6 12.42 12.44 -15.57
C PRO A 6 11.25 11.46 -15.37
N SER A 7 10.68 10.97 -16.47
CA SER A 7 9.45 10.15 -16.50
C SER A 7 9.73 8.64 -16.55
N ARG A 8 10.96 8.24 -16.87
CA ARG A 8 11.38 6.83 -17.04
C ARG A 8 12.37 6.38 -15.94
N LEU A 9 12.67 5.08 -15.88
CA LEU A 9 13.75 4.56 -15.01
C LEU A 9 15.15 4.92 -15.54
N SER A 10 15.33 5.02 -16.87
CA SER A 10 16.55 5.52 -17.54
C SER A 10 16.91 6.96 -17.17
N ASP A 11 15.90 7.67 -16.69
CA ASP A 11 15.79 9.08 -16.41
C ASP A 11 16.23 9.36 -14.95
N ILE A 12 16.33 8.31 -14.12
CA ILE A 12 16.91 8.33 -12.77
C ILE A 12 18.43 8.54 -12.84
N HIS A 13 19.08 8.12 -13.93
CA HIS A 13 20.49 8.42 -14.19
C HIS A 13 20.76 9.89 -14.54
N ALA A 14 19.70 10.68 -14.79
CA ALA A 14 19.77 12.12 -15.01
C ALA A 14 19.49 12.95 -13.74
N VAL A 15 19.15 12.30 -12.61
CA VAL A 15 19.31 12.95 -11.30
C VAL A 15 20.82 13.13 -11.13
N PRO A 16 21.33 14.37 -10.95
CA PRO A 16 22.75 14.60 -10.74
C PRO A 16 23.25 13.63 -9.67
N LYS A 17 24.36 12.94 -9.96
CA LYS A 17 25.17 12.29 -8.95
C LYS A 17 25.82 13.38 -8.09
N ASP A 18 25.01 14.20 -7.42
CA ASP A 18 25.49 15.00 -6.31
C ASP A 18 25.65 14.04 -5.13
N ASP A 19 26.82 14.11 -4.51
CA ASP A 19 27.37 13.13 -3.58
C ASP A 19 26.37 12.65 -2.51
N GLY A 20 25.95 11.38 -2.59
CA GLY A 20 25.34 10.67 -1.45
C GLY A 20 23.94 10.07 -1.64
N PHE A 21 23.29 10.20 -2.80
CA PHE A 21 21.97 9.58 -3.01
C PHE A 21 22.04 8.17 -3.61
N SER A 22 21.56 7.15 -2.87
CA SER A 22 21.40 5.78 -3.37
C SER A 22 20.10 5.12 -2.90
N PHE A 23 19.52 4.31 -3.79
CA PHE A 23 18.40 3.41 -3.51
C PHE A 23 18.84 2.06 -2.89
N ASP A 24 20.12 1.93 -2.52
CA ASP A 24 20.73 0.67 -2.07
C ASP A 24 20.29 0.22 -0.67
N VAL A 25 19.54 1.04 0.06
CA VAL A 25 18.99 0.67 1.38
C VAL A 25 17.46 0.83 1.42
N PRO A 26 16.74 -0.15 2.01
CA PRO A 26 15.31 0.01 2.29
C PRO A 26 15.03 1.24 3.15
N GLY A 27 14.02 2.02 2.76
CA GLY A 27 13.68 3.24 3.49
C GLY A 27 14.67 4.39 3.30
N CYS A 28 15.45 4.40 2.21
CA CYS A 28 16.36 5.50 1.83
C CYS A 28 15.67 6.86 1.77
N TYR A 29 14.34 6.89 1.68
CA TYR A 29 13.56 8.12 1.74
C TYR A 29 13.78 8.91 3.03
N ARG A 30 14.30 8.32 4.11
CA ARG A 30 14.63 9.03 5.35
C ARG A 30 15.92 9.85 5.30
N THR A 31 16.75 9.65 4.27
CA THR A 31 18.01 10.40 4.12
C THR A 31 17.75 11.87 3.81
N ALA A 32 18.64 12.75 4.25
CA ALA A 32 18.55 14.19 3.95
C ALA A 32 18.48 14.44 2.43
N ALA A 33 19.32 13.74 1.65
CA ALA A 33 19.32 13.81 0.19
C ALA A 33 17.95 13.45 -0.43
N PHE A 34 17.30 12.36 0.02
CA PHE A 34 15.97 12.04 -0.50
C PHE A 34 14.91 13.04 -0.03
N GLN A 35 15.01 13.58 1.19
CA GLN A 35 14.08 14.59 1.67
C GLN A 35 14.18 15.89 0.87
N GLU A 36 15.38 16.32 0.50
CA GLU A 36 15.58 17.44 -0.44
C GLU A 36 14.98 17.16 -1.81
N LEU A 37 15.17 15.93 -2.32
CA LEU A 37 14.54 15.49 -3.56
C LEU A 37 13.01 15.52 -3.47
N LEU A 38 12.45 15.02 -2.37
CA LEU A 38 11.00 14.95 -2.13
C LEU A 38 10.39 16.35 -1.96
N ALA A 39 11.10 17.27 -1.31
CA ALA A 39 10.68 18.66 -1.16
C ALA A 39 10.62 19.40 -2.50
N ARG A 40 11.55 19.10 -3.42
CA ARG A 40 11.55 19.65 -4.79
C ARG A 40 10.54 18.94 -5.70
N TYR A 41 10.35 17.64 -5.50
CA TYR A 41 9.54 16.78 -6.37
C TYR A 41 8.65 15.85 -5.53
N PRO A 42 7.37 16.23 -5.32
CA PRO A 42 6.43 15.42 -4.52
C PRO A 42 6.22 13.98 -5.06
N THR A 43 6.54 13.74 -6.32
CA THR A 43 6.48 12.41 -6.96
C THR A 43 7.73 11.56 -6.72
N ALA A 44 8.76 12.05 -6.01
CA ALA A 44 10.01 11.32 -5.76
C ALA A 44 9.77 9.97 -5.06
N LEU A 45 8.75 9.87 -4.21
CA LEU A 45 8.35 8.60 -3.58
C LEU A 45 7.96 7.53 -4.62
N GLN A 46 7.43 7.94 -5.78
CA GLN A 46 7.14 7.02 -6.88
C GLN A 46 8.41 6.47 -7.52
N LEU A 47 9.53 7.21 -7.51
CA LEU A 47 10.82 6.70 -7.97
C LEU A 47 11.31 5.57 -7.06
N TYR A 48 11.19 5.74 -5.74
CA TYR A 48 11.52 4.67 -4.78
C TYR A 48 10.65 3.43 -4.99
N ALA A 49 9.32 3.56 -5.07
CA ALA A 49 8.45 2.41 -5.29
C ALA A 49 8.71 1.72 -6.63
N ARG A 50 9.00 2.47 -7.71
CA ARG A 50 9.40 1.91 -9.00
C ARG A 50 10.75 1.19 -8.92
N HIS A 51 11.70 1.70 -8.14
CA HIS A 51 12.96 1.01 -7.88
C HIS A 51 12.70 -0.33 -7.16
N VAL A 52 11.85 -0.34 -6.13
CA VAL A 52 11.45 -1.57 -5.43
C VAL A 52 10.83 -2.59 -6.40
N GLU A 53 9.90 -2.19 -7.26
CA GLU A 53 9.25 -3.11 -8.23
C GLU A 53 10.21 -3.59 -9.34
N ALA A 54 11.14 -2.74 -9.81
CA ALA A 54 12.03 -3.05 -10.93
C ALA A 54 13.32 -3.78 -10.52
N ARG A 55 13.68 -3.76 -9.23
CA ARG A 55 14.93 -4.34 -8.73
C ARG A 55 14.95 -5.86 -8.96
N SER A 56 16.07 -6.35 -9.46
CA SER A 56 16.37 -7.78 -9.45
C SER A 56 16.82 -8.19 -8.06
N TYR A 57 16.08 -9.11 -7.45
CA TYR A 57 16.36 -9.61 -6.10
C TYR A 57 17.11 -10.94 -6.17
N SER A 58 18.11 -11.12 -5.32
CA SER A 58 18.82 -12.39 -5.19
C SER A 58 17.91 -13.48 -4.65
N LYS A 59 18.25 -14.75 -4.92
CA LYS A 59 17.51 -15.90 -4.39
C LYS A 59 17.50 -15.89 -2.86
N ASP A 60 18.63 -15.55 -2.24
CA ASP A 60 18.77 -15.48 -0.78
C ASP A 60 17.87 -14.41 -0.17
N TYR A 61 17.80 -13.22 -0.79
CA TYR A 61 16.87 -12.18 -0.37
C TYR A 61 15.42 -12.68 -0.46
N LEU A 62 15.02 -13.24 -1.61
CA LEU A 62 13.64 -13.71 -1.79
C LEU A 62 13.29 -14.84 -0.82
N GLN A 63 14.24 -15.72 -0.50
CA GLN A 63 14.08 -16.76 0.50
C GLN A 63 13.90 -16.15 1.90
N HIS A 64 14.76 -15.19 2.27
CA HIS A 64 14.65 -14.46 3.53
C HIS A 64 13.27 -13.79 3.67
N VAL A 65 12.82 -13.03 2.66
CA VAL A 65 11.52 -12.36 2.69
C VAL A 65 10.37 -13.36 2.84
N ARG A 66 10.38 -14.46 2.08
CA ARG A 66 9.34 -15.51 2.16
C ARG A 66 9.29 -16.19 3.53
N GLN A 67 10.40 -16.25 4.26
CA GLN A 67 10.44 -16.82 5.61
C GLN A 67 9.97 -15.81 6.67
N VAL A 68 10.41 -14.56 6.56
CA VAL A 68 10.24 -13.54 7.61
C VAL A 68 8.89 -12.83 7.53
N VAL A 69 8.47 -12.39 6.34
CA VAL A 69 7.25 -11.59 6.17
C VAL A 69 6.00 -12.31 6.69
N PRO A 70 5.74 -13.59 6.38
CA PRO A 70 4.56 -14.27 6.91
C PRO A 70 4.50 -14.31 8.44
N ARG A 71 5.65 -14.41 9.11
CA ARG A 71 5.73 -14.45 10.58
C ARG A 71 5.43 -13.07 11.17
N LEU A 72 6.04 -12.05 10.60
CA LEU A 72 5.80 -10.65 10.98
C LEU A 72 4.33 -10.26 10.80
N VAL A 73 3.76 -10.57 9.64
CA VAL A 73 2.34 -10.32 9.30
C VAL A 73 1.41 -11.05 10.25
N ARG A 74 1.69 -12.33 10.56
CA ARG A 74 0.88 -13.09 11.53
C ARG A 74 0.87 -12.46 12.92
N TRP A 75 2.05 -12.10 13.43
CA TRP A 75 2.18 -11.48 14.74
C TRP A 75 1.54 -10.08 14.79
N LEU A 76 1.86 -9.21 13.83
CA LEU A 76 1.32 -7.86 13.80
C LEU A 76 -0.20 -7.86 13.57
N GLY A 77 -0.72 -8.78 12.75
CA GLY A 77 -2.16 -8.95 12.58
C GLY A 77 -2.87 -9.47 13.84
N ALA A 78 -2.19 -10.22 14.72
CA ALA A 78 -2.73 -10.58 16.03
C ALA A 78 -2.78 -9.36 16.97
N GLU A 79 -1.75 -8.51 16.94
CA GLU A 79 -1.71 -7.25 17.69
C GLU A 79 -2.83 -6.29 17.25
N LEU A 80 -3.07 -6.17 15.95
CA LEU A 80 -4.18 -5.40 15.39
C LEU A 80 -5.55 -5.96 15.76
N ALA A 81 -5.71 -7.29 15.72
CA ALA A 81 -6.95 -7.92 16.12
C ALA A 81 -7.25 -7.73 17.61
N ALA A 82 -6.22 -7.67 18.46
CA ALA A 82 -6.36 -7.38 19.88
C ALA A 82 -6.71 -5.90 20.16
N ASP A 83 -6.17 -4.96 19.36
CA ASP A 83 -6.55 -3.54 19.44
C ASP A 83 -8.03 -3.33 19.06
N GLY A 84 -8.49 -3.98 17.99
CA GLY A 84 -9.89 -4.03 17.60
C GLY A 84 -10.47 -2.72 17.02
N ARG A 85 -9.73 -1.60 17.05
CA ARG A 85 -10.22 -0.33 16.46
C ARG A 85 -10.25 -0.44 14.92
N PRO A 86 -11.33 0.05 14.26
CA PRO A 86 -11.36 0.20 12.82
C PRO A 86 -10.53 1.42 12.38
N GLY A 87 -10.29 1.56 11.07
CA GLY A 87 -9.63 2.75 10.51
C GLY A 87 -8.11 2.82 10.71
N LEU A 88 -7.48 1.72 11.16
CA LEU A 88 -6.04 1.67 11.39
C LEU A 88 -5.20 1.37 10.14
N CYS A 89 -5.78 1.35 8.94
CA CYS A 89 -5.10 0.89 7.71
C CYS A 89 -3.80 1.65 7.42
N VAL A 90 -3.81 2.97 7.54
CA VAL A 90 -2.62 3.83 7.33
C VAL A 90 -1.57 3.55 8.39
N GLN A 91 -1.96 3.53 9.67
CA GLN A 91 -1.03 3.34 10.78
C GLN A 91 -0.43 1.94 10.80
N ALA A 92 -1.23 0.91 10.55
CA ALA A 92 -0.80 -0.48 10.44
C ALA A 92 0.18 -0.69 9.28
N SER A 93 -0.12 -0.11 8.11
CA SER A 93 0.75 -0.22 6.94
C SER A 93 2.07 0.52 7.14
N ALA A 94 2.02 1.71 7.75
CA ALA A 94 3.23 2.44 8.13
C ALA A 94 4.10 1.66 9.14
N LEU A 95 3.48 1.10 10.19
CA LEU A 95 4.18 0.27 11.17
C LEU A 95 4.83 -0.96 10.52
N LEU A 96 4.07 -1.71 9.71
CA LEU A 96 4.60 -2.86 8.98
C LEU A 96 5.77 -2.46 8.08
N SER A 97 5.62 -1.38 7.33
CA SER A 97 6.66 -0.87 6.43
C SER A 97 7.96 -0.56 7.16
N ARG A 98 7.88 0.18 8.29
CA ARG A 98 9.06 0.51 9.11
C ARG A 98 9.73 -0.73 9.71
N LEU A 99 8.95 -1.71 10.16
CA LEU A 99 9.49 -2.98 10.68
C LEU A 99 10.18 -3.81 9.58
N LEU A 100 9.63 -3.82 8.36
CA LEU A 100 10.26 -4.49 7.21
C LEU A 100 11.60 -3.83 6.84
N GLU A 101 11.69 -2.51 6.92
CA GLU A 101 12.95 -1.79 6.65
C GLU A 101 14.03 -2.11 7.67
N ASP A 102 13.68 -2.20 8.96
CA ASP A 102 14.61 -2.63 10.02
C ASP A 102 15.12 -4.06 9.80
N LEU A 103 14.43 -4.86 8.99
CA LEU A 103 14.83 -6.22 8.59
C LEU A 103 15.58 -6.24 7.24
N GLY A 104 15.85 -5.08 6.64
CA GLY A 104 16.50 -5.00 5.33
C GLY A 104 15.60 -5.39 4.16
N ILE A 105 14.26 -5.32 4.33
CA ILE A 105 13.28 -5.70 3.30
C ILE A 105 12.76 -4.44 2.59
N TRP A 106 13.04 -4.35 1.29
CA TRP A 106 12.49 -3.32 0.41
C TRP A 106 10.97 -3.45 0.34
N ASN A 107 10.30 -2.33 0.58
CA ASN A 107 8.85 -2.25 0.56
C ASN A 107 8.40 -0.80 0.34
N TYR A 108 7.11 -0.60 0.06
CA TYR A 108 6.47 0.71 0.06
C TYR A 108 5.00 0.60 0.49
N VAL A 109 4.44 1.70 0.97
CA VAL A 109 3.04 1.79 1.39
C VAL A 109 2.20 2.41 0.28
N VAL A 110 1.10 1.74 -0.04
CA VAL A 110 0.11 2.19 -1.02
C VAL A 110 -1.14 2.64 -0.29
N ALA A 111 -1.73 3.72 -0.79
CA ALA A 111 -3.06 4.18 -0.45
C ALA A 111 -3.93 4.16 -1.70
N GLY A 112 -5.15 3.65 -1.57
CA GLY A 112 -6.02 3.48 -2.72
C GLY A 112 -7.37 2.87 -2.40
N GLY A 113 -8.14 2.60 -3.45
CA GLY A 113 -9.47 2.01 -3.36
C GLY A 113 -9.41 0.50 -3.35
N CYS A 114 -10.54 -0.12 -3.00
CA CYS A 114 -10.71 -1.57 -3.07
C CYS A 114 -12.11 -1.91 -3.58
N VAL A 115 -12.24 -2.96 -4.39
CA VAL A 115 -13.52 -3.60 -4.71
C VAL A 115 -13.51 -5.01 -4.13
N LEU A 116 -14.44 -5.29 -3.23
CA LEU A 116 -14.62 -6.57 -2.57
C LEU A 116 -15.85 -7.25 -3.14
N SER A 117 -15.65 -8.36 -3.82
CA SER A 117 -16.69 -9.23 -4.37
C SER A 117 -16.76 -10.51 -3.54
N PHE A 118 -17.86 -10.75 -2.83
CA PHE A 118 -17.97 -11.89 -1.92
C PHE A 118 -18.38 -13.18 -2.62
N VAL A 119 -17.91 -14.30 -2.07
CA VAL A 119 -18.27 -15.65 -2.50
C VAL A 119 -19.00 -16.37 -1.34
N PRO A 120 -20.19 -16.93 -1.56
CA PRO A 120 -21.04 -16.77 -2.76
C PRO A 120 -21.49 -15.31 -2.92
N ALA A 121 -21.89 -14.94 -4.16
CA ALA A 121 -22.30 -13.58 -4.55
C ALA A 121 -23.70 -13.18 -4.03
N ASN A 122 -24.00 -13.52 -2.78
CA ASN A 122 -25.26 -13.21 -2.09
C ASN A 122 -25.20 -11.90 -1.28
N VAL A 123 -24.08 -11.18 -1.33
CA VAL A 123 -23.90 -9.85 -0.73
C VAL A 123 -23.43 -8.92 -1.84
N ARG A 124 -24.01 -7.71 -1.90
CA ARG A 124 -23.56 -6.69 -2.85
C ARG A 124 -22.06 -6.40 -2.65
N PRO A 125 -21.29 -6.20 -3.73
CA PRO A 125 -19.89 -5.81 -3.61
C PRO A 125 -19.71 -4.57 -2.72
N ARG A 126 -18.58 -4.51 -2.02
CA ARG A 126 -18.19 -3.33 -1.25
C ARG A 126 -17.10 -2.61 -2.01
N VAL A 127 -17.28 -1.30 -2.18
CA VAL A 127 -16.31 -0.46 -2.88
C VAL A 127 -15.85 0.63 -1.93
N PHE A 128 -14.54 0.72 -1.76
CA PHE A 128 -13.91 1.85 -1.10
C PHE A 128 -13.52 2.86 -2.18
N TYR A 129 -14.45 3.76 -2.48
CA TYR A 129 -14.34 4.72 -3.57
C TYR A 129 -13.22 5.73 -3.34
N LEU A 130 -12.59 6.16 -4.43
CA LEU A 130 -11.54 7.18 -4.45
C LEU A 130 -12.08 8.58 -4.75
N PHE A 131 -13.18 8.65 -5.50
CA PHE A 131 -13.77 9.89 -5.97
C PHE A 131 -15.23 9.97 -5.57
N ASP A 132 -15.59 11.09 -4.95
CA ASP A 132 -16.96 11.43 -4.60
C ASP A 132 -17.22 12.92 -4.89
N LEU A 133 -18.46 13.37 -4.68
CA LEU A 133 -18.84 14.78 -4.74
C LEU A 133 -18.14 15.64 -3.68
N GLN A 134 -17.64 15.01 -2.61
CA GLN A 134 -16.84 15.65 -1.56
C GLN A 134 -15.45 15.00 -1.50
N PRO A 135 -14.41 15.72 -1.04
CA PRO A 135 -13.10 15.14 -0.82
C PRO A 135 -13.20 13.93 0.12
N LEU A 136 -12.61 12.81 -0.31
CA LEU A 136 -12.50 11.61 0.51
C LEU A 136 -11.09 11.53 1.11
N GLU A 137 -11.00 11.12 2.37
CA GLU A 137 -9.74 10.63 2.93
C GLU A 137 -9.31 9.32 2.25
N VAL A 138 -8.10 8.85 2.52
CA VAL A 138 -7.59 7.58 1.97
C VAL A 138 -8.57 6.46 2.33
N PRO A 139 -9.20 5.82 1.34
CA PRO A 139 -10.18 4.79 1.62
C PRO A 139 -9.54 3.56 2.24
N HIS A 140 -8.33 3.20 1.80
CA HIS A 140 -7.61 2.06 2.32
C HIS A 140 -6.10 2.14 2.07
N ALA A 141 -5.33 1.42 2.88
CA ALA A 141 -3.87 1.35 2.75
C ALA A 141 -3.34 -0.07 2.98
N TRP A 142 -2.29 -0.42 2.24
CA TRP A 142 -1.60 -1.72 2.30
C TRP A 142 -0.12 -1.58 1.98
N VAL A 143 0.65 -2.65 2.16
CA VAL A 143 2.09 -2.69 1.89
C VAL A 143 2.37 -3.58 0.69
N VAL A 144 3.37 -3.19 -0.11
CA VAL A 144 4.00 -4.04 -1.13
C VAL A 144 5.43 -4.31 -0.70
N ALA A 145 5.84 -5.58 -0.67
CA ALA A 145 7.19 -6.00 -0.30
C ALA A 145 7.60 -7.23 -1.12
N PRO A 146 8.33 -7.06 -2.25
CA PRO A 146 8.64 -8.14 -3.18
C PRO A 146 9.24 -9.38 -2.47
N PRO A 147 8.70 -10.59 -2.72
CA PRO A 147 7.79 -10.95 -3.83
C PRO A 147 6.29 -10.79 -3.52
N PHE A 148 5.92 -10.27 -2.35
CA PHE A 148 4.52 -10.03 -1.99
C PHE A 148 4.03 -8.73 -2.64
N GLN A 149 3.06 -8.87 -3.54
CA GLN A 149 2.45 -7.78 -4.30
C GLN A 149 1.33 -7.09 -3.52
N VAL A 150 0.80 -7.75 -2.49
CA VAL A 150 -0.19 -7.21 -1.56
C VAL A 150 0.08 -7.81 -0.19
N ILE A 151 0.22 -6.96 0.82
CA ILE A 151 0.18 -7.30 2.25
C ILE A 151 -0.78 -6.34 2.94
N ASP A 152 -1.89 -6.87 3.43
CA ASP A 152 -2.95 -6.10 4.06
C ASP A 152 -3.37 -6.77 5.37
N LEU A 153 -3.26 -6.01 6.46
CA LEU A 153 -3.56 -6.47 7.81
C LEU A 153 -4.92 -5.99 8.33
N THR A 154 -5.60 -5.13 7.57
CA THR A 154 -6.67 -4.28 8.09
C THR A 154 -7.97 -4.35 7.31
N LEU A 155 -7.99 -5.00 6.15
CA LEU A 155 -9.20 -5.10 5.32
C LEU A 155 -10.39 -5.65 6.12
N ARG A 156 -10.20 -6.75 6.84
CA ARG A 156 -11.26 -7.37 7.65
C ARG A 156 -11.79 -6.45 8.76
N GLN A 157 -10.94 -5.58 9.30
CA GLN A 157 -11.22 -4.70 10.43
C GLN A 157 -11.88 -3.37 9.99
N GLN A 158 -12.11 -3.18 8.69
CA GLN A 158 -12.88 -2.04 8.21
C GLN A 158 -14.35 -2.15 8.64
N ARG A 159 -15.05 -1.02 8.57
CA ARG A 159 -16.49 -0.97 8.91
C ARG A 159 -17.29 -1.55 7.75
N TYR A 160 -18.07 -2.58 8.08
CA TYR A 160 -19.00 -3.23 7.18
C TYR A 160 -20.41 -3.15 7.75
N PRO A 161 -21.45 -2.92 6.94
CA PRO A 161 -22.83 -2.83 7.42
C PRO A 161 -23.40 -4.17 7.90
N GLY A 162 -22.76 -5.31 7.59
CA GLY A 162 -23.20 -6.63 8.03
C GLY A 162 -22.05 -7.56 8.44
N ALA A 163 -22.32 -8.86 8.42
CA ALA A 163 -21.38 -9.90 8.83
C ALA A 163 -20.33 -10.26 7.76
N GLU A 164 -20.28 -9.55 6.62
CA GLU A 164 -19.38 -9.86 5.51
C GLU A 164 -17.89 -9.84 5.89
N ALA A 165 -17.50 -9.07 6.92
CA ALA A 165 -16.14 -9.08 7.48
C ALA A 165 -15.65 -10.50 7.80
N LYS A 166 -16.56 -11.41 8.21
CA LYS A 166 -16.22 -12.81 8.54
C LYS A 166 -15.71 -13.60 7.33
N ARG A 167 -16.06 -13.19 6.11
CA ARG A 167 -15.62 -13.81 4.85
C ARG A 167 -14.25 -13.33 4.38
N ILE A 168 -13.77 -12.24 4.98
CA ILE A 168 -12.45 -11.67 4.70
C ILE A 168 -11.45 -12.37 5.65
N PRO A 169 -10.33 -12.91 5.13
CA PRO A 169 -9.31 -13.45 6.01
C PRO A 169 -8.73 -12.34 6.89
N ARG A 170 -8.18 -12.72 8.04
CA ARG A 170 -7.63 -11.73 9.00
C ARG A 170 -6.50 -10.89 8.39
N GLN A 171 -5.78 -11.47 7.43
CA GLN A 171 -4.65 -10.88 6.72
C GLN A 171 -4.76 -11.32 5.26
N VAL A 172 -4.50 -10.42 4.33
CA VAL A 172 -4.34 -10.73 2.91
C VAL A 172 -2.86 -10.62 2.60
N MET A 173 -2.28 -11.68 2.03
CA MET A 173 -0.89 -11.69 1.62
C MET A 173 -0.79 -12.51 0.33
N SER A 174 -0.34 -11.88 -0.76
CA SER A 174 -0.29 -12.53 -2.07
C SER A 174 0.98 -12.20 -2.83
N CYS A 175 1.59 -13.23 -3.42
CA CYS A 175 2.69 -13.13 -4.39
C CYS A 175 2.23 -13.44 -5.83
N ARG A 176 0.93 -13.66 -6.03
CA ARG A 176 0.32 -14.05 -7.32
C ARG A 176 -0.92 -13.22 -7.62
N ALA A 177 -0.92 -11.95 -7.22
CA ALA A 177 -2.01 -11.04 -7.48
C ALA A 177 -2.04 -10.71 -8.99
N LEU A 178 -3.21 -10.93 -9.61
CA LEU A 178 -3.38 -10.75 -11.05
C LEU A 178 -3.54 -9.26 -11.36
N GLN A 179 -2.80 -8.76 -12.34
CA GLN A 179 -3.05 -7.41 -12.85
C GLN A 179 -4.45 -7.35 -13.47
N THR A 180 -5.21 -6.30 -13.18
CA THR A 180 -6.59 -6.15 -13.65
C THR A 180 -6.89 -4.72 -14.06
N SER A 181 -7.89 -4.53 -14.92
CA SER A 181 -8.35 -3.23 -15.36
C SER A 181 -9.23 -2.54 -14.31
N VAL A 182 -9.17 -1.22 -14.30
CA VAL A 182 -10.02 -0.36 -13.48
C VAL A 182 -11.08 0.27 -14.37
N VAL A 183 -12.34 0.24 -13.93
CA VAL A 183 -13.45 0.95 -14.55
C VAL A 183 -13.94 2.09 -13.65
N PRO A 184 -14.66 3.10 -14.16
CA PRO A 184 -15.13 4.22 -13.34
C PRO A 184 -15.95 3.80 -12.11
N GLU A 185 -16.74 2.73 -12.22
CA GLU A 185 -17.55 2.14 -11.13
C GLU A 185 -16.69 1.59 -9.98
N ASP A 186 -15.43 1.24 -10.24
CA ASP A 186 -14.53 0.75 -9.20
C ASP A 186 -14.02 1.88 -8.28
N VAL A 187 -14.12 3.14 -8.73
CA VAL A 187 -13.42 4.27 -8.08
C VAL A 187 -14.30 5.49 -7.82
N CYS A 188 -15.42 5.65 -8.54
CA CYS A 188 -16.36 6.76 -8.36
C CYS A 188 -17.59 6.31 -7.60
N THR A 189 -18.04 7.10 -6.61
CA THR A 189 -19.34 6.86 -5.99
C THR A 189 -20.46 6.88 -7.06
N PRO A 190 -21.57 6.15 -6.84
CA PRO A 190 -22.67 6.12 -7.80
C PRO A 190 -23.24 7.52 -8.10
N ALA A 191 -23.27 8.40 -7.11
CA ALA A 191 -23.76 9.77 -7.25
C ALA A 191 -22.85 10.62 -8.14
N LEU A 192 -21.53 10.59 -7.91
CA LEU A 192 -20.56 11.28 -8.75
C LEU A 192 -20.61 10.75 -10.19
N LEU A 193 -20.57 9.41 -10.35
CA LEU A 193 -20.57 8.78 -11.67
C LEU A 193 -21.83 9.18 -12.45
N LYS A 194 -23.01 9.08 -11.84
CA LYS A 194 -24.28 9.52 -12.46
C LYS A 194 -24.22 11.00 -12.86
N GLY A 195 -23.70 11.86 -11.99
CA GLY A 195 -23.57 13.29 -12.25
C GLY A 195 -22.62 13.62 -13.40
N LEU A 196 -21.55 12.85 -13.60
CA LEU A 196 -20.62 13.02 -14.72
C LEU A 196 -21.24 12.54 -16.04
N LEU A 197 -21.92 11.40 -16.03
CA LEU A 197 -22.61 10.86 -17.21
C LEU A 197 -23.72 11.80 -17.70
N LEU A 198 -24.50 12.37 -16.77
CA LEU A 198 -25.54 13.36 -17.11
C LEU A 198 -24.97 14.67 -17.68
N ARG A 199 -23.70 14.98 -17.43
CA ARG A 199 -22.98 16.12 -18.03
C ARG A 199 -22.39 15.82 -19.40
N GLY A 200 -22.67 14.65 -19.97
CA GLY A 200 -22.24 14.27 -21.33
C GLY A 200 -20.90 13.55 -21.40
N TRP A 201 -20.24 13.28 -20.27
CA TRP A 201 -19.04 12.45 -20.27
C TRP A 201 -19.37 11.00 -20.60
N ARG A 202 -18.55 10.36 -21.45
CA ARG A 202 -18.65 8.91 -21.70
C ARG A 202 -17.79 8.13 -20.72
N ARG A 203 -18.19 6.90 -20.37
CA ARG A 203 -17.52 6.07 -19.34
C ARG A 203 -16.04 5.85 -19.65
N GLU A 204 -15.74 5.52 -20.90
CA GLU A 204 -14.40 5.29 -21.41
C GLU A 204 -13.48 6.51 -21.35
N GLN A 205 -14.05 7.72 -21.24
CA GLN A 205 -13.31 8.98 -21.14
C GLN A 205 -13.04 9.38 -19.70
N LEU A 206 -13.77 8.85 -18.71
CA LEU A 206 -13.69 9.34 -17.34
C LEU A 206 -12.30 9.18 -16.73
N LEU A 207 -11.73 7.97 -16.77
CA LEU A 207 -10.39 7.75 -16.24
C LEU A 207 -9.32 8.55 -17.01
N PRO A 208 -9.18 8.42 -18.34
CA PRO A 208 -8.10 9.09 -19.08
C PRO A 208 -8.24 10.61 -19.20
N ASN A 209 -9.45 11.17 -19.15
CA ASN A 209 -9.69 12.58 -19.47
C ASN A 209 -10.20 13.40 -18.28
N VAL A 210 -10.90 12.78 -17.31
CA VAL A 210 -11.41 13.49 -16.12
C VAL A 210 -10.49 13.23 -14.92
N PHE A 211 -10.11 11.98 -14.67
CA PHE A 211 -9.23 11.58 -13.57
C PHE A 211 -7.78 11.37 -14.03
N VAL A 212 -7.26 12.33 -14.80
CA VAL A 212 -5.99 12.22 -15.55
C VAL A 212 -4.81 11.82 -14.66
N GLN A 213 -4.61 12.49 -13.51
CA GLN A 213 -3.49 12.21 -12.60
C GLN A 213 -3.55 10.78 -12.05
N PHE A 214 -4.75 10.33 -11.66
CA PHE A 214 -4.97 8.97 -11.19
C PHE A 214 -4.73 7.95 -12.31
N TRP A 215 -5.20 8.23 -13.52
CA TRP A 215 -4.95 7.38 -14.67
C TRP A 215 -3.46 7.24 -15.00
N HIS A 216 -2.69 8.32 -14.93
CA HIS A 216 -1.24 8.27 -15.07
C HIS A 216 -0.57 7.46 -13.95
N PHE A 217 -1.02 7.62 -12.70
CA PHE A 217 -0.52 6.83 -11.58
C PHE A 217 -0.73 5.32 -11.79
N LEU A 218 -1.94 4.91 -12.22
CA LEU A 218 -2.27 3.51 -12.50
C LEU A 218 -1.41 2.87 -13.59
N LYS A 219 -0.91 3.64 -14.56
CA LYS A 219 0.02 3.11 -15.59
C LYS A 219 1.34 2.64 -15.00
N HIS A 220 1.77 3.22 -13.88
CA HIS A 220 2.98 2.82 -13.17
C HIS A 220 2.71 1.84 -12.04
N PHE A 221 1.55 1.95 -11.39
CA PHE A 221 1.12 1.11 -10.28
C PHE A 221 -0.24 0.50 -10.61
N PRO A 222 -0.27 -0.62 -11.35
CA PRO A 222 -1.51 -1.19 -11.83
C PRO A 222 -2.35 -1.78 -10.70
N ALA A 223 -3.67 -1.79 -10.90
CA ALA A 223 -4.57 -2.50 -9.99
C ALA A 223 -4.30 -4.01 -10.01
N ARG A 224 -4.47 -4.64 -8.85
CA ARG A 224 -4.20 -6.07 -8.66
C ARG A 224 -5.37 -6.75 -7.98
N GLN A 225 -5.74 -7.93 -8.47
CA GLN A 225 -6.79 -8.78 -7.92
C GLN A 225 -6.17 -9.92 -7.11
N VAL A 226 -6.71 -10.13 -5.91
CA VAL A 226 -6.38 -11.26 -5.03
C VAL A 226 -7.65 -12.05 -4.79
N GLU A 227 -7.62 -13.33 -5.14
CA GLU A 227 -8.72 -14.28 -4.93
C GLU A 227 -8.50 -15.08 -3.66
N MET A 228 -9.53 -15.16 -2.81
CA MET A 228 -9.52 -15.89 -1.55
C MET A 228 -10.84 -16.64 -1.40
N PRO A 229 -10.92 -17.71 -0.58
CA PRO A 229 -12.08 -18.59 -0.55
C PRO A 229 -13.45 -17.92 -0.33
N GLY A 230 -13.51 -16.81 0.42
CA GLY A 230 -14.76 -16.09 0.72
C GLY A 230 -14.92 -14.74 0.03
N VAL A 231 -13.88 -14.23 -0.64
CA VAL A 231 -13.86 -12.88 -1.20
C VAL A 231 -12.76 -12.73 -2.26
N THR A 232 -13.09 -12.06 -3.34
CA THR A 232 -12.13 -11.53 -4.31
C THR A 232 -11.96 -10.03 -4.06
N VAL A 233 -10.71 -9.57 -3.99
CA VAL A 233 -10.40 -8.17 -3.72
C VAL A 233 -9.57 -7.59 -4.87
N LYS A 234 -10.09 -6.56 -5.52
CA LYS A 234 -9.34 -5.71 -6.44
C LYS A 234 -8.76 -4.53 -5.65
N TYR A 235 -7.44 -4.48 -5.51
CA TYR A 235 -6.68 -3.39 -4.92
C TYR A 235 -6.34 -2.37 -6.02
N ILE A 236 -6.69 -1.09 -5.80
CA ILE A 236 -6.58 -0.04 -6.80
C ILE A 236 -5.69 1.08 -6.26
N PRO A 237 -4.38 1.07 -6.57
CA PRO A 237 -3.44 2.09 -6.13
C PRO A 237 -3.86 3.50 -6.59
N ALA A 238 -3.79 4.49 -5.71
CA ALA A 238 -4.06 5.89 -6.06
C ALA A 238 -2.94 6.85 -5.67
N ARG A 239 -2.24 6.55 -4.57
CA ARG A 239 -1.03 7.27 -4.15
C ARG A 239 -0.14 6.38 -3.30
N LEU A 240 1.07 6.85 -3.05
CA LEU A 240 1.98 6.24 -2.09
C LEU A 240 1.91 7.02 -0.78
N LEU A 241 2.06 6.31 0.34
CA LEU A 241 2.19 6.94 1.65
C LEU A 241 3.64 6.86 2.10
N LEU A 242 4.11 7.94 2.71
CA LEU A 242 5.40 7.97 3.34
C LEU A 242 5.23 7.54 4.81
N PRO A 243 5.76 6.38 5.23
CA PRO A 243 5.72 5.97 6.63
C PRO A 243 6.47 6.99 7.47
N PRO A 244 5.90 7.52 8.57
CA PRO A 244 6.58 8.48 9.45
C PRO A 244 7.79 7.87 10.17
N TRP A 245 8.79 8.70 10.46
CA TRP A 245 10.04 8.32 11.15
C TRP A 245 10.55 9.39 12.13
N HIS A 246 9.74 10.40 12.44
CA HIS A 246 10.12 11.44 13.39
C HIS A 246 10.07 10.92 14.84
N ALA A 247 10.86 11.52 15.73
CA ALA A 247 11.02 11.05 17.12
C ALA A 247 9.69 10.88 17.87
N ALA A 248 8.71 11.78 17.66
CA ALA A 248 7.40 11.63 18.29
C ALA A 248 6.65 10.36 17.85
N TRP A 249 6.79 9.93 16.59
CA TRP A 249 6.13 8.71 16.09
C TRP A 249 6.75 7.44 16.69
N GLU A 250 8.07 7.48 16.93
CA GLU A 250 8.82 6.36 17.51
C GLU A 250 8.33 6.02 18.93
N ALA A 251 7.90 7.03 19.70
CA ALA A 251 7.49 6.92 21.09
C ALA A 251 5.96 6.94 21.32
N MET A 252 5.18 7.52 20.42
CA MET A 252 3.73 7.65 20.63
C MET A 252 3.02 6.28 20.61
N PRO A 253 1.92 6.10 21.37
CA PRO A 253 1.11 4.89 21.28
C PRO A 253 0.56 4.69 19.88
N LEU A 254 0.80 3.51 19.30
CA LEU A 254 0.30 3.14 17.99
C LEU A 254 -0.88 2.16 18.11
N ILE A 255 -0.58 0.88 17.96
CA ILE A 255 -1.52 -0.23 17.99
C ILE A 255 -1.38 -0.92 19.34
N ASN A 256 -2.52 -1.19 19.98
CA ASN A 256 -2.63 -1.83 21.28
C ASN A 256 -1.80 -1.09 22.36
N GLY A 257 -1.81 0.25 22.30
CA GLY A 257 -1.04 1.14 23.17
C GLY A 257 0.48 1.09 22.98
N LYS A 258 1.00 0.27 22.06
CA LYS A 258 2.45 0.08 21.88
C LYS A 258 3.05 1.09 20.93
N SER A 259 4.21 1.62 21.29
CA SER A 259 5.00 2.47 20.39
C SER A 259 5.78 1.64 19.36
N PHE A 260 6.29 2.30 18.32
CA PHE A 260 7.15 1.63 17.34
C PHE A 260 8.37 0.98 17.98
N GLN A 261 9.03 1.67 18.92
CA GLN A 261 10.17 1.12 19.66
C GLN A 261 9.82 -0.20 20.37
N GLN A 262 8.63 -0.28 20.97
CA GLN A 262 8.17 -1.50 21.63
C GLN A 262 7.87 -2.62 20.64
N PHE A 263 7.31 -2.31 19.46
CA PHE A 263 7.15 -3.28 18.38
C PHE A 263 8.51 -3.78 17.88
N ARG A 264 9.45 -2.87 17.61
CA ARG A 264 10.81 -3.21 17.16
C ARG A 264 11.52 -4.14 18.13
N SER A 265 11.49 -3.85 19.44
CA SER A 265 12.09 -4.70 20.47
C SER A 265 11.45 -6.10 20.53
N LYS A 266 10.12 -6.20 20.36
CA LYS A 266 9.41 -7.49 20.37
C LYS A 266 9.59 -8.30 19.09
N MET A 267 9.80 -7.63 17.95
CA MET A 267 9.99 -8.27 16.66
C MET A 267 11.15 -9.28 16.68
N ALA A 268 12.29 -8.93 17.29
CA ALA A 268 13.45 -9.82 17.41
C ALA A 268 13.10 -11.14 18.12
N ILE A 269 12.32 -11.07 19.22
CA ILE A 269 11.89 -12.24 19.99
C ILE A 269 10.95 -13.12 19.15
N VAL A 270 10.00 -12.50 18.45
CA VAL A 270 9.03 -13.20 17.59
C VAL A 270 9.74 -13.91 16.44
N LEU A 271 10.74 -13.27 15.84
CA LEU A 271 11.53 -13.83 14.74
C LEU A 271 12.57 -14.87 15.18
N ALA A 272 12.97 -14.89 16.46
CA ALA A 272 13.83 -15.94 17.02
C ALA A 272 13.07 -17.24 17.36
N ARG A 273 11.87 -17.13 17.94
CA ARG A 273 11.10 -18.26 18.52
C ARG A 273 10.45 -19.24 17.53
N SER A 274 10.70 -19.13 16.23
CA SER A 274 10.06 -20.01 15.22
C SER A 274 11.04 -20.60 14.22
N ARG A 275 12.28 -20.90 14.66
CA ARG A 275 13.03 -21.96 13.97
C ARG A 275 12.23 -23.26 14.12
N PRO A 276 11.85 -23.95 13.03
CA PRO A 276 11.25 -25.27 13.17
C PRO A 276 12.26 -26.19 13.87
N ALA A 277 11.75 -27.01 14.80
CA ALA A 277 12.40 -28.25 15.18
C ALA A 277 12.39 -29.21 13.98
#